data_AF-Q70AJ5-F1
#
_entry.id   AF-Q70AJ5-F1
#
_cell.length_a   1.000
_cell.length_b   1.000
_cell.length_c   1.000
_cell.angle_alpha   90.00
_cell.angle_beta   90.00
_cell.angle_gamma   90.00
#
_symmetry.space_group_name_H-M   'P 1'
#
loop_
_entity.id
_entity.type
_entity.pdbx_description
1 polymer ?
#
loop_
_entity_poly.entity_id
_entity_poly.type
_entity_poly.pdbx_seq_one_letter_code
_entity_poly.pdbx_strand_id
1 'polypeptide(L)'
;FGLARVAFNDTPTTVFWTDYVATRWYRAPELCGSFFTKYSPAIDIWSIGCIFAEILTGKPLFPGKNVVHQLDLMTDLLGTPSLDTVSRIRNEKARRYLSSMRKKQPVCFSERFP
;
A
#
# COMPACT_ATOMS: atom_id res chain seq x y z
N PHE A 1 -15.57 -14.20 -0.34
CA PHE A 1 -16.36 -12.97 -0.04
C PHE A 1 -16.21 -12.44 1.40
N GLY A 2 -15.40 -13.02 2.30
CA GLY A 2 -15.41 -12.65 3.73
C GLY A 2 -14.99 -11.21 4.11
N LEU A 3 -14.29 -10.49 3.23
CA LEU A 3 -13.82 -9.12 3.47
C LEU A 3 -14.48 -8.07 2.56
N ALA A 4 -15.42 -8.47 1.69
CA ALA A 4 -16.11 -7.53 0.80
C ALA A 4 -16.88 -6.48 1.61
N ARG A 5 -16.88 -5.23 1.15
CA ARG A 5 -17.64 -4.11 1.75
C ARG A 5 -18.36 -3.35 0.64
N VAL A 6 -19.60 -2.94 0.93
CA VAL A 6 -20.38 -2.12 0.00
C VAL A 6 -19.82 -0.70 0.05
N ALA A 7 -19.44 -0.16 -1.12
CA ALA A 7 -19.05 1.24 -1.25
C ALA A 7 -20.33 2.10 -1.34
N PHE A 8 -20.75 2.70 -0.22
CA PHE A 8 -21.79 3.73 -0.24
C PHE A 8 -21.13 5.09 -0.46
N ASN A 9 -21.59 5.84 -1.47
CA ASN A 9 -21.04 7.17 -1.79
C ASN A 9 -21.34 8.23 -0.70
N ASP A 10 -22.32 7.97 0.17
CA ASP A 10 -22.93 9.00 1.02
C ASP A 10 -22.67 8.87 2.53
N THR A 11 -21.94 7.84 2.98
CA THR A 11 -21.54 7.74 4.39
C THR A 11 -20.08 7.33 4.51
N PRO A 12 -19.23 8.06 5.26
CA PRO A 12 -17.88 7.61 5.55
C PRO A 12 -17.97 6.41 6.48
N THR A 13 -18.10 5.20 5.92
CA THR A 13 -17.88 3.97 6.68
C THR A 13 -16.42 3.96 7.10
N THR A 14 -16.17 4.37 8.33
CA THR A 14 -14.88 4.29 9.00
C THR A 14 -14.58 2.82 9.23
N VAL A 15 -13.98 2.17 8.23
CA VAL A 15 -13.60 0.76 8.34
C VAL A 15 -12.38 0.69 9.24
N PHE A 16 -12.60 0.27 10.49
CA PHE A 16 -11.54 -0.07 11.42
C PHE A 16 -10.83 -1.33 10.90
N TRP A 17 -9.84 -1.14 10.03
CA TRP A 17 -8.94 -2.21 9.61
C TRP A 17 -8.04 -2.54 10.79
N THR A 18 -8.49 -3.40 11.70
CA THR A 18 -7.60 -3.89 12.76
C THR A 18 -6.40 -4.56 12.11
N ASP A 19 -5.20 -4.31 12.66
CA ASP A 19 -3.91 -4.76 12.12
C ASP A 19 -3.79 -6.30 11.99
N TYR A 20 -4.84 -7.04 12.35
CA TYR A 20 -4.84 -8.47 12.62
C TYR A 20 -5.50 -9.35 11.55
N VAL A 21 -6.23 -8.79 10.57
CA VAL A 21 -7.06 -9.62 9.67
C VAL A 21 -6.84 -9.26 8.20
N ALA A 22 -5.68 -9.67 7.66
CA ALA A 22 -5.38 -9.94 6.24
C ALA A 22 -3.87 -9.98 6.05
N THR A 23 -3.35 -10.83 5.17
CA THR A 23 -1.93 -10.86 4.80
C THR A 23 -1.52 -9.49 4.27
N ARG A 24 -0.64 -8.80 5.01
CA ARG A 24 -0.24 -7.39 4.78
C ARG A 24 0.33 -7.14 3.37
N TRP A 25 0.77 -8.20 2.70
CA TRP A 25 1.49 -8.16 1.42
C TRP A 25 0.70 -7.55 0.27
N TYR A 26 -0.63 -7.63 0.32
CA TYR A 26 -1.53 -7.14 -0.72
C TYR A 26 -2.18 -5.79 -0.38
N ARG A 27 -1.90 -5.22 0.79
CA ARG A 27 -2.53 -3.95 1.21
C ARG A 27 -1.93 -2.77 0.45
N ALA A 28 -2.80 -1.90 -0.03
CA ALA A 28 -2.44 -0.66 -0.70
C ALA A 28 -1.74 0.34 0.27
N PRO A 29 -0.81 1.18 -0.21
CA PRO A 29 -0.05 2.10 0.63
C PRO A 29 -0.93 3.11 1.39
N GLU A 30 -2.07 3.50 0.83
CA GLU A 30 -3.05 4.38 1.47
C GLU A 30 -3.72 3.74 2.68
N LEU A 31 -3.83 2.41 2.71
CA LEU A 31 -4.32 1.66 3.88
C LEU A 31 -3.25 1.51 4.97
N CYS A 32 -1.96 1.56 4.60
CA CYS A 32 -0.88 1.68 5.58
C CYS A 32 -0.84 3.09 6.21
N GLY A 33 -1.29 4.10 5.45
CA GLY A 33 -1.28 5.51 5.81
C GLY A 33 -2.55 6.03 6.49
N SER A 34 -3.66 5.30 6.49
CA SER A 34 -4.87 5.73 7.19
C SER A 34 -5.84 4.58 7.44
N PHE A 35 -6.37 4.51 8.67
CA PHE A 35 -7.54 3.69 9.01
C PHE A 35 -8.87 4.37 8.59
N PHE A 36 -8.82 5.57 8.00
CA PHE A 36 -9.98 6.42 7.71
C PHE A 36 -9.97 6.95 6.27
N THR A 37 -9.72 6.09 5.29
CA THR A 37 -9.80 6.42 3.87
C THR A 37 -11.15 6.01 3.29
N LYS A 38 -11.73 6.85 2.42
CA LYS A 38 -12.85 6.45 1.57
C LYS A 38 -12.42 5.18 0.82
N TYR A 39 -13.19 4.12 0.97
CA TYR A 39 -12.96 2.90 0.21
C TYR A 39 -13.07 3.23 -1.28
N SER A 40 -12.04 2.91 -2.04
CA SER A 40 -11.98 3.17 -3.48
C SER A 40 -11.67 1.86 -4.19
N PRO A 41 -12.25 1.61 -5.38
CA PRO A 41 -11.86 0.48 -6.24
C PRO A 41 -10.35 0.42 -6.53
N ALA A 42 -9.63 1.54 -6.37
CA ALA A 42 -8.17 1.59 -6.51
C ALA A 42 -7.42 0.65 -5.54
N ILE A 43 -7.98 0.39 -4.35
CA ILE A 43 -7.40 -0.51 -3.36
C ILE A 43 -7.34 -1.95 -3.90
N ASP A 44 -8.40 -2.37 -4.59
CA ASP A 44 -8.48 -3.71 -5.19
C ASP A 44 -7.52 -3.83 -6.38
N ILE A 45 -7.38 -2.78 -7.19
CA ILE A 45 -6.43 -2.73 -8.32
C ILE A 45 -4.99 -2.89 -7.82
N TRP A 46 -4.62 -2.25 -6.71
CA TRP A 46 -3.31 -2.46 -6.08
C TRP A 46 -3.10 -3.93 -5.70
N SER A 47 -4.10 -4.53 -5.03
CA SER A 47 -4.04 -5.92 -4.59
C SER A 47 -3.86 -6.87 -5.78
N ILE A 48 -4.58 -6.63 -6.89
CA ILE A 48 -4.45 -7.37 -8.14
C ILE A 48 -3.03 -7.22 -8.72
N GLY A 49 -2.45 -6.02 -8.70
CA GLY A 49 -1.07 -5.80 -9.15
C GLY A 49 -0.04 -6.62 -8.35
N CYS A 50 -0.18 -6.68 -7.02
CA CYS A 50 0.66 -7.53 -6.18
C CYS A 50 0.52 -9.02 -6.51
N ILE A 51 -0.72 -9.50 -6.69
CA ILE A 51 -1.00 -10.90 -7.05
C ILE A 51 -0.43 -11.23 -8.44
N PHE A 52 -0.61 -10.33 -9.41
CA PHE A 52 -0.11 -10.52 -10.77
C PHE A 52 1.42 -10.63 -10.79
N ALA A 53 2.11 -9.74 -10.08
CA ALA A 53 3.57 -9.81 -9.92
C ALA A 53 4.02 -11.09 -9.20
N GLU A 54 3.26 -11.58 -8.23
CA GLU A 54 3.54 -12.84 -7.54
C GLU A 54 3.37 -14.06 -8.46
N ILE A 55 2.37 -14.04 -9.35
CA ILE A 55 2.20 -15.09 -10.37
C ILE A 55 3.40 -15.10 -11.33
N LEU A 56 3.87 -13.92 -11.77
CA LEU A 56 5.01 -13.81 -12.69
C LEU A 56 6.35 -14.25 -12.07
N THR A 57 6.55 -13.97 -10.78
CA THR A 57 7.83 -14.20 -10.09
C THR A 57 7.86 -15.45 -9.21
N GLY A 58 6.69 -16.06 -8.97
CA GLY A 58 6.49 -17.18 -8.04
C GLY A 58 6.73 -16.81 -6.56
N LYS A 59 6.84 -15.52 -6.23
CA LYS A 59 7.15 -15.02 -4.88
C LYS A 59 6.36 -13.75 -4.58
N PRO A 60 5.97 -13.52 -3.31
CA PRO A 60 5.21 -12.33 -2.94
C PRO A 60 5.98 -11.04 -3.24
N LEU A 61 5.31 -10.07 -3.85
CA LEU A 61 5.93 -8.81 -4.28
C LEU A 61 6.43 -7.97 -3.09
N PHE A 62 5.62 -7.88 -2.03
CA PHE A 62 5.93 -7.06 -0.85
C PHE A 62 5.74 -7.83 0.46
N PRO A 63 6.68 -8.72 0.84
CA PRO A 63 6.58 -9.54 2.05
C PRO A 63 6.95 -8.75 3.34
N GLY A 64 6.28 -7.63 3.61
CA GLY A 64 6.61 -6.76 4.73
C GLY A 64 6.19 -7.31 6.09
N LYS A 65 7.15 -7.26 7.04
CA LYS A 65 7.00 -7.75 8.42
C LYS A 65 6.27 -6.76 9.33
N ASN A 66 6.36 -5.47 9.03
CA ASN A 66 5.72 -4.38 9.76
C ASN A 66 5.41 -3.24 8.77
N VAL A 67 4.66 -2.21 9.21
CA VAL A 67 4.24 -1.10 8.33
C VAL A 67 5.42 -0.37 7.70
N VAL A 68 6.50 -0.15 8.46
CA VAL A 68 7.69 0.55 7.96
C VAL A 68 8.40 -0.27 6.88
N HIS A 69 8.60 -1.56 7.13
CA HIS A 69 9.20 -2.48 6.16
C HIS A 69 8.31 -2.65 4.92
N GLN A 70 6.98 -2.66 5.06
CA GLN A 70 6.08 -2.69 3.91
C GLN A 70 6.26 -1.44 3.03
N LEU A 71 6.33 -0.25 3.64
CA LEU A 71 6.56 1.01 2.91
C LEU A 71 7.96 1.05 2.28
N ASP A 72 8.97 0.51 2.95
CA ASP A 72 10.34 0.42 2.42
C ASP A 72 10.37 -0.41 1.13
N LEU A 73 9.75 -1.60 1.14
CA LEU A 73 9.64 -2.48 -0.03
C LEU A 73 8.85 -1.82 -1.18
N MET A 74 7.76 -1.13 -0.86
CA MET A 74 6.97 -0.40 -1.86
C MET A 74 7.78 0.72 -2.52
N THR A 75 8.50 1.50 -1.71
CA THR A 75 9.31 2.62 -2.20
C THR A 75 10.62 2.19 -2.88
N ASP A 76 11.12 0.98 -2.59
CA ASP A 76 12.22 0.38 -3.34
C ASP A 76 11.83 0.08 -4.79
N LEU A 77 10.59 -0.36 -5.01
CA LEU A 77 10.10 -0.68 -6.34
C LEU A 77 9.57 0.57 -7.07
N LEU A 78 8.71 1.34 -6.40
CA LEU A 78 7.97 2.46 -7.01
C LEU A 78 8.65 3.82 -6.87
N GLY A 79 9.75 3.88 -6.12
CA GLY A 79 10.42 5.13 -5.76
C GLY A 79 9.75 5.85 -4.58
N THR A 80 10.39 6.94 -4.15
CA THR A 80 9.89 7.75 -3.04
C THR A 80 8.75 8.67 -3.51
N PRO A 81 7.58 8.67 -2.84
CA PRO A 81 6.48 9.55 -3.19
C PRO A 81 6.85 11.04 -3.01
N SER A 82 6.14 11.91 -3.73
CA SER A 82 6.34 13.36 -3.63
C SER A 82 6.00 13.89 -2.22
N LEU A 83 6.60 15.02 -1.83
CA LEU A 83 6.32 15.64 -0.52
C LEU A 83 4.85 16.04 -0.35
N ASP A 84 4.16 16.41 -1.44
CA ASP A 84 2.72 16.68 -1.43
C ASP A 84 1.90 15.40 -1.15
N THR A 85 2.30 14.28 -1.73
CA THR A 85 1.67 12.99 -1.43
C THR A 85 1.91 12.58 0.02
N VAL A 86 3.14 12.77 0.53
CA VAL A 86 3.50 12.44 1.91
C VAL A 86 2.75 13.33 2.91
N SER A 87 2.55 14.62 2.62
CA SER A 87 1.82 15.54 3.52
C SER A 87 0.35 15.16 3.70
N ARG A 88 -0.26 14.50 2.69
CA ARG A 88 -1.64 14.01 2.74
C ARG A 88 -1.81 12.72 3.58
N ILE A 89 -0.73 12.07 3.99
CA ILE A 89 -0.77 10.84 4.78
C ILE A 89 -1.16 11.16 6.23
N ARG A 90 -2.29 10.61 6.68
CA ARG A 90 -2.80 10.85 8.05
C ARG A 90 -2.03 10.10 9.14
N ASN A 91 -1.42 8.96 8.83
CA ASN A 91 -0.62 8.19 9.76
C ASN A 91 0.73 8.87 10.00
N GLU A 92 0.88 9.44 11.18
CA GLU A 92 2.07 10.17 11.59
C GLU A 92 3.36 9.35 11.51
N LYS A 93 3.30 8.05 11.83
CA LYS A 93 4.47 7.17 11.78
C LYS A 93 4.93 6.90 10.34
N ALA A 94 3.98 6.65 9.45
CA ALA A 94 4.26 6.47 8.02
C ALA A 94 4.77 7.77 7.39
N ARG A 95 4.15 8.90 7.72
CA ARG A 95 4.54 10.24 7.26
C ARG A 95 5.97 10.58 7.68
N ARG A 96 6.31 10.45 8.97
CA ARG A 96 7.67 10.70 9.46
C ARG A 96 8.72 9.83 8.76
N TYR A 97 8.43 8.54 8.59
CA TYR A 97 9.33 7.62 7.92
C TYR A 97 9.58 8.00 6.46
N LEU A 98 8.52 8.25 5.69
CA LEU A 98 8.62 8.67 4.29
C LEU A 98 9.24 10.05 4.12
N SER A 99 9.09 10.94 5.11
CA SER A 99 9.76 12.26 5.11
C SER A 99 11.25 12.17 5.45
N SER A 100 11.67 11.20 6.27
CA SER A 100 13.06 11.05 6.70
C SER A 100 13.90 10.12 5.80
N MET A 101 13.27 9.38 4.88
CA MET A 101 13.98 8.43 4.02
C MET A 101 14.72 9.13 2.88
N ARG A 102 15.78 8.50 2.36
CA ARG A 102 16.48 8.96 1.16
C ARG A 102 15.59 8.77 -0.07
N LYS A 103 15.59 9.75 -0.99
CA LYS A 103 14.87 9.63 -2.27
C LYS A 103 15.37 8.43 -3.07
N LYS A 104 14.46 7.53 -3.43
CA LYS A 104 14.67 6.36 -4.30
C LYS A 104 14.00 6.61 -5.65
N GLN A 105 14.64 6.17 -6.73
CA GLN A 105 14.06 6.20 -8.07
C GLN A 105 13.21 4.94 -8.30
N PRO A 106 12.11 5.04 -9.06
CA PRO A 106 11.33 3.86 -9.46
C PRO A 106 12.18 2.92 -10.31
N VAL A 107 11.99 1.62 -10.10
CA VAL A 107 12.62 0.58 -10.92
C VAL A 107 11.78 0.36 -12.17
N CYS A 108 12.43 0.18 -13.32
CA CYS A 108 11.74 -0.16 -14.56
C CYS A 108 11.13 -1.57 -14.45
N PHE A 109 9.81 -1.70 -14.65
CA PHE A 109 9.14 -2.99 -14.54
C PHE A 109 9.61 -3.99 -15.58
N SER A 110 9.96 -3.54 -16.78
CA SER A 110 10.53 -4.39 -17.83
C SER A 110 11.90 -4.98 -17.48
N GLU A 111 12.64 -4.35 -16.56
CA GLU A 111 13.92 -4.87 -16.05
C GLU A 111 13.71 -5.79 -14.85
N ARG A 112 12.59 -5.62 -14.13
CA ARG A 112 12.35 -6.28 -12.84
C ARG A 112 11.52 -7.56 -12.96
N PHE A 113 10.60 -7.60 -13.92
CA PHE A 113 9.72 -8.74 -14.16
C PHE A 113 10.08 -9.39 -15.50
N PRO A 114 10.06 -10.74 -15.58
CA PRO A 114 10.35 -11.48 -16.81
C PRO A 114 9.28 -11.32 -17.89
#